data_AF-A0A484ZQ72-F1
#
_entry.id   AF-A0A484ZQ72-F1
#
_cell.length_a   1.000
_cell.length_b   1.000
_cell.length_c   1.000
_cell.angle_alpha   90.00
_cell.angle_beta   90.00
_cell.angle_gamma   90.00
#
_symmetry.space_group_name_H-M   'P 1'
#
loop_
_entity.id
_entity.type
_entity.pdbx_description
1 polymer ?
#
loop_
_entity_poly.entity_id
_entity_poly.type
_entity_poly.pdbx_seq_one_letter_code
_entity_poly.pdbx_strand_id
1 'polypeptide(L)' 'MSQFAIVFPGQGSQTVGMLSGLAETFPIVQQTFAEASDALGYDLWNLVQTRTRV' A
#
# COMPACT_ATOMS: atom_id res chain seq x y z
N MET A 1 -30.46 0.06 15.53
CA MET A 1 -28.98 0.13 15.41
C MET A 1 -28.61 -0.26 13.99
N SER A 2 -27.77 0.52 13.30
CA SER A 2 -27.25 0.12 11.98
C SER A 2 -26.08 -0.84 12.17
N GLN A 3 -25.99 -1.85 11.30
CA GLN A 3 -24.87 -2.78 11.30
C GLN A 3 -23.72 -2.15 10.48
N PHE A 4 -22.56 -1.98 11.12
CA PHE A 4 -21.36 -1.44 10.50
C PHE A 4 -20.48 -2.59 9.98
N ALA A 5 -19.98 -2.45 8.75
CA ALA A 5 -19.07 -3.40 8.13
C ALA A 5 -17.99 -2.64 7.33
N ILE A 6 -16.79 -3.22 7.27
CA ILE A 6 -15.68 -2.73 6.44
C ILE A 6 -15.41 -3.79 5.38
N VAL A 7 -15.38 -3.38 4.12
CA VAL A 7 -15.05 -4.24 2.98
C VAL A 7 -13.80 -3.69 2.29
N PHE A 8 -12.91 -4.59 1.90
CA PHE A 8 -11.66 -4.24 1.23
C PHE A 8 -11.72 -4.67 -0.24
N PRO A 9 -11.32 -3.82 -1.20
CA PRO A 9 -11.34 -4.16 -2.62
C PRO A 9 -10.31 -5.25 -2.95
N GLY A 10 -10.62 -6.07 -3.95
CA GLY A 10 -9.73 -7.11 -4.46
C GLY A 10 -8.82 -6.64 -5.60
N GLN A 11 -8.24 -7.60 -6.32
CA GLN A 11 -7.39 -7.33 -7.49
C GLN A 11 -8.15 -6.65 -8.64
N GLY A 12 -7.45 -5.81 -9.39
CA GLY A 12 -7.98 -5.04 -10.52
C GLY A 12 -8.19 -3.56 -10.21
N SER A 13 -8.21 -3.16 -8.94
CA SER A 13 -8.35 -1.77 -8.50
C SER A 13 -7.02 -1.05 -8.24
N GLN A 14 -5.88 -1.73 -8.39
CA GLN A 14 -4.57 -1.14 -8.12
C GLN A 14 -4.13 -0.13 -9.19
N THR A 15 -3.45 0.94 -8.77
CA THR A 15 -2.91 2.00 -9.64
C THR A 15 -1.46 2.32 -9.28
N VAL A 16 -0.73 2.94 -10.22
CA VAL A 16 0.62 3.47 -9.95
C VAL A 16 0.51 4.62 -8.95
N GLY A 17 1.36 4.61 -7.92
CA GLY A 17 1.33 5.64 -6.89
C GLY A 17 0.20 5.46 -5.87
N MET A 18 -0.45 4.31 -5.83
CA MET A 18 -1.48 4.02 -4.83
C MET A 18 -0.94 4.29 -3.41
N LEU A 19 -1.77 4.94 -2.57
CA LEU A 19 -1.46 5.35 -1.19
C LEU A 19 -0.45 6.51 -1.02
N SER A 20 0.07 7.13 -2.09
CA SER A 20 1.01 8.26 -1.99
C SER A 20 0.48 9.43 -1.15
N GLY A 21 -0.74 9.90 -1.44
CA GLY A 21 -1.35 11.01 -0.70
C GLY A 21 -1.64 10.69 0.77
N LEU A 22 -1.92 9.42 1.11
CA LEU A 22 -2.08 9.01 2.52
C LEU A 22 -0.72 8.97 3.23
N ALA A 23 0.34 8.56 2.54
CA ALA A 23 1.69 8.52 3.08
C ALA A 23 2.25 9.89 3.45
N GLU A 24 1.73 10.98 2.88
CA GLU A 24 2.09 12.36 3.24
C GLU A 24 1.63 12.74 4.66
N THR A 25 0.48 12.21 5.08
CA THR A 25 -0.16 12.57 6.37
C THR A 25 0.03 11.48 7.42
N PHE A 26 0.11 10.21 7.01
CA PHE A 26 0.10 9.05 7.89
C PHE A 26 1.39 8.24 7.73
N PRO A 27 2.40 8.46 8.61
CA PRO A 27 3.69 7.75 8.55
C PRO A 27 3.56 6.23 8.58
N ILE A 28 2.49 5.71 9.19
CA ILE A 28 2.21 4.27 9.28
C ILE A 28 2.16 3.60 7.91
N VAL A 29 1.75 4.31 6.85
CA VAL A 29 1.73 3.77 5.49
C VAL A 29 3.13 3.35 5.07
N GLN A 30 4.11 4.25 5.15
CA GLN A 30 5.49 3.93 4.76
C GLN A 30 6.13 2.89 5.70
N GLN A 31 5.80 2.91 6.99
CA GLN A 31 6.29 1.92 7.95
C GLN A 31 5.82 0.50 7.61
N THR A 32 4.53 0.32 7.29
CA THR A 32 4.00 -0.98 6.87
C THR A 32 4.61 -1.45 5.55
N PHE A 33 4.86 -0.54 4.60
CA PHE A 33 5.58 -0.88 3.37
C PHE A 33 7.03 -1.31 3.64
N ALA A 34 7.72 -0.69 4.61
CA ALA A 34 9.07 -1.07 5.01
C ALA A 34 9.09 -2.48 5.63
N GLU A 35 8.18 -2.78 6.56
CA GLU A 35 8.04 -4.12 7.15
C GLU A 35 7.79 -5.19 6.09
N ALA A 36 6.93 -4.91 5.12
CA ALA A 36 6.66 -5.82 4.01
C ALA A 36 7.86 -5.98 3.07
N SER A 37 8.61 -4.90 2.82
CA SER A 37 9.81 -4.93 1.99
C SER A 37 10.90 -5.80 2.61
N ASP A 38 11.10 -5.69 3.93
CA ASP A 38 12.05 -6.52 4.68
C ASP A 38 11.68 -8.01 4.60
N ALA A 39 10.37 -8.33 4.70
CA ALA A 39 9.89 -9.70 4.60
C ALA A 39 10.03 -10.29 3.17
N LEU A 40 9.94 -9.45 2.13
CA LEU A 40 9.96 -9.87 0.73
C LEU A 40 11.34 -9.80 0.07
N GLY A 41 12.28 -9.05 0.67
CA GLY A 41 13.64 -8.87 0.15
C GLY A 41 13.75 -7.92 -1.03
N TYR A 42 12.74 -7.08 -1.29
CA TYR A 42 12.76 -6.04 -2.31
C TYR A 42 11.93 -4.83 -1.90
N ASP A 43 12.19 -3.67 -2.53
CA ASP A 43 11.49 -2.42 -2.24
C ASP A 43 10.05 -2.45 -2.81
N LEU A 44 9.10 -2.83 -1.94
CA LEU A 44 7.69 -2.91 -2.29
C LEU A 44 7.08 -1.52 -2.50
N TRP A 45 7.57 -0.50 -1.80
CA TRP A 45 7.10 0.87 -1.98
C TRP A 45 7.42 1.34 -3.38
N ASN A 46 8.68 1.19 -3.82
CA ASN A 46 9.07 1.55 -5.17
C ASN A 46 8.27 0.79 -6.24
N LEU A 47 8.06 -0.53 -6.07
CA LEU A 47 7.23 -1.32 -6.98
C LEU A 47 5.83 -0.69 -7.18
N VAL A 48 5.17 -0.29 -6.10
CA VAL A 48 3.84 0.33 -6.14
C VAL A 48 3.88 1.76 -6.69
N GLN A 49 4.90 2.54 -6.34
CA GLN A 49 5.01 3.94 -6.76
C GLN A 49 5.38 4.11 -8.24
N THR A 50 6.14 3.19 -8.82
CA THR A 50 6.73 3.39 -10.17
C THR A 50 6.45 2.26 -11.15
N ARG A 51 5.83 1.15 -10.72
CA ARG A 51 5.76 -0.11 -11.50
C ARG A 51 7.15 -0.60 -11.93
N THR A 52 8.16 -0.41 -11.09
CA THR A 52 9.49 -0.99 -11.33
C THR A 52 9.37 -2.51 -11.37
N ARG A 53 9.97 -3.16 -12.36
CA ARG A 53 10.05 -4.63 -12.38
C ARG A 53 11.09 -5.06 -11.35
N VAL A 54 10.69 -5.95 -10.45
CA VAL A 54 11.56 -6.67 -9.50
C VAL A 54 12.45 -7.67 -10.24
#